data_AF-A0A535P8H6-F1
#
_entry.id   AF-A0A535P8H6-F1
#
_cell.length_a   1.000
_cell.length_b   1.000
_cell.length_c   1.000
_cell.angle_alpha   90.00
_cell.angle_beta   90.00
_cell.angle_gamma   90.00
#
_symmetry.space_group_name_H-M   'P 1'
#
loop_
_entity.id
_entity.type
_entity.pdbx_description
1 polymer ?
#
loop_
_entity_poly.entity_id
_entity_poly.type
_entity_poly.pdbx_seq_one_letter_code
_entity_poly.pdbx_strand_id
1 'polypeptide(L)' 'MAIAKRPGTLVLLRHGESTWNLENLFTGWTDVPLSERGVQEAIEAGRLM' A
#
# COMPACT_ATOMS: atom_id res chain seq x y z
N MET A 1 11.88 -30.86 -24.75
CA MET A 1 12.62 -30.00 -23.80
C MET A 1 11.66 -29.01 -23.19
N ALA A 2 11.51 -28.99 -21.86
CA ALA A 2 10.68 -28.00 -21.18
C ALA A 2 11.54 -26.77 -20.84
N ILE A 3 11.11 -25.59 -21.26
CA ILE A 3 11.74 -24.33 -20.85
C ILE A 3 11.31 -24.08 -19.40
N ALA A 4 12.25 -24.11 -18.46
CA ALA A 4 11.98 -23.75 -17.08
C ALA A 4 11.61 -22.26 -17.00
N LYS A 5 10.38 -21.97 -16.59
CA LYS A 5 9.89 -20.60 -16.42
C LYS A 5 10.59 -19.98 -15.21
N ARG A 6 11.23 -18.82 -15.39
CA ARG A 6 11.84 -18.09 -14.27
C ARG A 6 10.73 -17.56 -13.34
N PRO A 7 10.92 -17.61 -12.02
CA PRO A 7 9.96 -17.02 -11.09
C PRO A 7 9.84 -15.51 -11.34
N GLY A 8 8.61 -14.99 -11.23
CA GLY A 8 8.33 -13.57 -11.31
C GLY A 8 8.60 -12.86 -9.98
N THR A 9 8.74 -11.53 -10.02
CA THR A 9 8.85 -10.70 -8.82
C THR A 9 7.47 -10.31 -8.32
N LEU A 10 7.16 -10.64 -7.06
CA LEU A 10 5.96 -10.18 -6.37
C LEU A 10 6.32 -8.99 -5.47
N VAL A 11 5.65 -7.86 -5.67
CA VAL A 11 5.79 -6.68 -4.81
C VAL A 11 4.53 -6.55 -3.96
N LEU A 12 4.70 -6.47 -2.64
CA LEU A 12 3.62 -6.24 -1.69
C LEU A 12 3.77 -4.83 -1.11
N LEU A 13 2.71 -4.04 -1.17
CA LEU A 13 2.68 -2.68 -0.66
C LEU A 13 1.43 -2.50 0.20
N ARG A 14 1.58 -1.89 1.37
CA ARG A 14 0.46 -1.46 2.21
C ARG A 14 0.02 -0.05 1.78
N HIS A 15 -1.26 0.25 1.91
CA HIS A 15 -1.75 1.62 1.79
C HIS A 15 -1.09 2.56 2.83
N GLY A 16 -1.06 3.86 2.54
CA GLY A 16 -0.56 4.87 3.49
C GLY A 16 -1.49 5.09 4.69
N GLU A 17 -1.09 5.95 5.61
CA GLU A 17 -1.91 6.30 6.79
C GLU A 17 -3.33 6.75 6.40
N SER A 18 -4.36 6.15 7.01
CA SER A 18 -5.76 6.60 6.85
C SER A 18 -6.14 7.69 7.85
N THR A 19 -7.24 8.42 7.61
CA THR A 19 -7.74 9.41 8.57
C THR A 19 -8.08 8.78 9.93
N TRP A 20 -8.56 7.53 9.96
CA TRP A 20 -8.81 6.81 11.21
C TRP A 20 -7.54 6.28 11.86
N ASN A 21 -6.47 5.98 11.10
CA ASN A 21 -5.16 5.69 11.70
C ASN A 21 -4.61 6.92 12.42
N LEU A 22 -4.74 8.10 11.80
CA LEU A 22 -4.35 9.38 12.39
C LEU A 22 -5.14 9.68 13.68
N GLU A 23 -6.44 9.39 13.70
CA GLU A 23 -7.32 9.58 14.86
C GLU A 23 -7.26 8.42 15.88
N ASN A 24 -6.43 7.40 15.63
CA ASN A 24 -6.29 6.20 16.45
C ASN A 24 -7.62 5.44 16.69
N LEU A 25 -8.46 5.38 15.65
CA LEU A 25 -9.73 4.66 15.62
C LEU A 25 -9.59 3.30 14.92
N PHE A 26 -10.45 2.34 15.31
CA PHE A 26 -10.48 1.02 14.68
C PHE A 26 -11.26 1.07 13.36
N THR A 27 -10.62 0.71 12.23
CA THR A 27 -11.22 0.78 10.89
C THR A 27 -12.16 -0.39 10.54
N GLY A 28 -11.75 -1.62 10.84
CA GLY A 28 -12.50 -2.82 10.42
C GLY A 28 -12.62 -2.91 8.90
N TRP A 29 -13.85 -3.00 8.40
CA TRP A 29 -14.17 -3.18 6.97
C TRP A 29 -14.62 -1.88 6.28
N THR A 30 -14.61 -0.77 7.02
CA THR A 30 -15.00 0.54 6.50
C THR A 30 -13.96 1.04 5.52
N ASP A 31 -14.39 1.53 4.37
CA ASP A 31 -13.51 2.22 3.42
C ASP A 31 -13.23 3.63 3.93
N VAL A 32 -12.02 3.84 4.47
CA VAL A 32 -11.60 5.08 5.10
C VAL A 32 -10.58 5.78 4.20
N PRO A 33 -10.74 7.07 3.89
CA PRO A 33 -9.81 7.79 3.04
C PRO A 33 -8.41 7.87 3.67
N LEU A 34 -7.40 8.04 2.81
CA LEU A 34 -6.05 8.37 3.25
C LEU A 34 -6.00 9.74 3.91
N SER A 35 -5.13 9.89 4.91
CA SER A 35 -4.73 11.22 5.39
C SER A 35 -3.86 11.91 4.34
N GLU A 36 -3.64 13.22 4.48
CA GLU A 36 -2.70 13.96 3.61
C GLU A 36 -1.32 13.30 3.61
N ARG A 37 -0.87 12.84 4.78
CA ARG A 37 0.37 12.07 4.93
C ARG A 37 0.30 10.75 4.16
N GLY A 38 -0.78 9.98 4.29
CA GLY A 38 -0.95 8.72 3.56
C GLY A 38 -0.92 8.89 2.04
N VAL A 39 -1.44 10.01 1.53
CA VAL A 39 -1.32 10.36 0.10
C VAL A 39 0.14 10.60 -0.29
N GLN A 40 0.92 11.33 0.52
CA GLN A 40 2.35 11.55 0.24
C GLN A 40 3.14 10.23 0.31
N GLU A 41 2.82 9.34 1.25
CA GLU A 41 3.42 8.01 1.35
C GLU A 41 3.18 7.18 0.08
N ALA A 42 1.97 7.22 -0.48
CA ALA A 42 1.64 6.54 -1.73
C ALA A 42 2.41 7.11 -2.94
N ILE A 43 2.55 8.44 -3.01
CA ILE A 43 3.33 9.11 -4.06
C ILE A 43 4.81 8.71 -3.97
N GLU A 44 5.37 8.71 -2.76
CA GLU A 44 6.77 8.37 -2.56
C GLU A 44 7.06 6.89 -2.82
N ALA A 45 6.16 5.99 -2.40
CA ALA A 45 6.25 4.57 -2.76
C ALA A 45 6.27 4.38 -4.28
N GLY A 46 5.45 5.14 -5.02
CA GLY A 46 5.46 5.13 -6.49
C GLY A 46 6.75 5.68 -7.12
N ARG A 47 7.52 6.52 -6.43
CA ARG A 47 8.82 7.01 -6.90
C ARG A 47 9.98 6.05 -6.62
N LEU A 48 9.86 5.23 -5.58
CA LEU A 48 10.91 4.31 -5.12
C LEU A 48 10.91 2.97 -5.87
N MET A 49 9.86 2.68 -6.65
CA MET A 49 9.67 1.44 -7.40
C MET A 49 10.01 1.61 -8.89
#